data_AF-A0A7C1WCP4-F1
#
_entry.id   AF-A0A7C1WCP4-F1
#
_cell.length_a   1.000
_cell.length_b   1.000
_cell.length_c   1.000
_cell.angle_alpha   90.00
_cell.angle_beta   90.00
_cell.angle_gamma   90.00
#
_symmetry.space_group_name_H-M   'P 1'
#
loop_
_entity.id
_entity.type
_entity.pdbx_description
1 polymer ?
#
loop_
_entity_poly.entity_id
_entity_poly.type
_entity_poly.pdbx_seq_one_letter_code
_entity_poly.pdbx_strand_id
1 'polypeptide(L)' 'SEIKRVSRPGLRTYKGKDELPKVLGGLGIAIISTSQGLMTDRRACAEGHGGEVLCLVS' A
#
# COMPACT_ATOMS: atom_id res chain seq x y z
N SER A 1 -8.48 -1.89 16.00
CA SER A 1 -8.63 -2.15 14.56
C SER A 1 -9.04 -0.87 13.88
N GLU A 2 -8.09 -0.22 13.21
CA GLU A 2 -8.31 1.05 12.49
C GLU A 2 -8.03 0.85 10.99
N ILE A 3 -8.79 1.54 10.15
CA ILE A 3 -8.53 1.63 8.70
C ILE A 3 -8.32 3.09 8.37
N LYS A 4 -7.12 3.44 7.92
CA LYS A 4 -6.76 4.81 7.56
C LYS A 4 -6.60 4.93 6.04
N ARG A 5 -7.46 5.73 5.40
CA ARG A 5 -7.34 6.04 3.97
C ARG A 5 -6.15 6.97 3.73
N VAL A 6 -5.28 6.59 2.80
CA VAL A 6 -4.06 7.34 2.43
C VAL A 6 -4.31 8.10 1.14
N SER A 7 -4.56 7.40 0.03
CA SER A 7 -4.86 8.04 -1.24
C SER A 7 -6.28 8.58 -1.29
N ARG A 8 -6.39 9.86 -1.64
CA ARG A 8 -7.66 10.61 -1.74
C ARG A 8 -7.74 11.27 -3.13
N PRO A 9 -8.93 11.54 -3.68
CA PRO A 9 -9.06 12.18 -4.99
C PRO A 9 -8.28 13.50 -5.13
N GLY A 10 -8.22 14.31 -4.06
CA GLY A 10 -7.47 15.57 -4.05
C GLY A 10 -5.96 15.43 -3.82
N LEU A 11 -5.47 14.25 -3.45
CA LEU A 11 -4.03 13.95 -3.33
C LEU A 11 -3.81 12.44 -3.45
N ARG A 12 -3.48 12.00 -4.66
CA ARG A 12 -3.16 10.60 -4.93
C ARG A 12 -1.77 10.27 -4.44
N THR A 13 -1.63 9.14 -3.74
CA THR A 13 -0.34 8.70 -3.21
C THR A 13 0.12 7.45 -3.96
N TYR A 14 1.15 7.60 -4.79
CA TYR A 14 1.81 6.50 -5.49
C TYR A 14 3.21 6.27 -4.92
N LYS A 15 3.63 5.01 -4.85
CA LYS A 15 4.93 4.60 -4.33
C LYS A 15 5.53 3.48 -5.18
N GLY A 16 6.84 3.55 -5.42
CA GLY A 16 7.58 2.44 -6.00
C GLY A 16 7.67 1.25 -5.04
N LYS A 17 7.99 0.06 -5.56
CA LYS A 17 8.07 -1.19 -4.76
C LYS A 17 8.96 -1.06 -3.51
N ASP A 18 10.04 -0.27 -3.60
CA ASP A 18 11.04 -0.11 -2.55
C ASP A 18 10.63 0.97 -1.52
N GLU A 19 9.60 1.76 -1.84
CA GLU A 19 9.07 2.83 -1.00
C GLU A 19 7.68 2.49 -0.41
N LEU A 20 7.22 1.25 -0.57
CA LEU A 20 5.94 0.80 -0.02
C LEU A 20 5.98 0.86 1.52
N PRO A 21 4.92 1.36 2.17
CA PRO A 21 4.93 1.60 3.61
C PRO A 21 4.86 0.30 4.39
N LYS A 22 5.68 0.18 5.44
CA LYS A 22 5.55 -0.87 6.45
C LYS A 22 4.65 -0.37 7.59
N VAL A 23 3.49 -1.00 7.75
CA VAL A 23 2.53 -0.63 8.80
C VAL A 23 2.90 -1.31 10.12
N LEU A 24 3.06 -0.52 11.20
CA LEU A 24 3.41 -1.00 12.54
C LEU A 24 4.59 -2.00 12.56
N GLY A 25 5.68 -1.69 11.86
CA GLY A 25 6.86 -2.58 11.80
C GLY A 25 6.60 -3.92 11.12
N GLY A 26 5.51 -4.02 10.34
CA GLY A 26 5.08 -5.26 9.68
C GLY A 26 3.96 -5.99 10.43
N LEU A 27 3.35 -5.43 11.47
CA LEU A 27 2.17 -6.05 12.10
C LEU A 27 0.86 -5.69 11.37
N GLY A 28 0.82 -4.54 10.70
CA GLY A 28 -0.31 -4.15 9.85
C GLY A 28 -0.09 -4.49 8.38
N ILE A 29 -1.07 -4.12 7.56
CA ILE A 29 -1.02 -4.25 6.10
C ILE A 29 -1.31 -2.91 5.43
N ALA A 30 -0.64 -2.63 4.32
CA ALA A 30 -1.06 -1.59 3.40
C ALA A 30 -1.68 -2.21 2.15
N ILE A 31 -2.80 -1.65 1.71
CA ILE A 31 -3.49 -2.09 0.49
C ILE A 31 -3.03 -1.25 -0.68
N ILE A 32 -2.44 -1.90 -1.67
CA ILE A 32 -1.82 -1.28 -2.84
C ILE A 32 -2.59 -1.66 -4.10
N SER A 33 -3.00 -0.64 -4.87
CA SER A 33 -3.51 -0.83 -6.22
C SER A 33 -2.34 -0.80 -7.20
N THR A 34 -2.06 -1.93 -7.84
CA THR A 34 -0.98 -2.07 -8.82
C THR A 34 -1.56 -2.30 -10.22
N SER A 35 -0.71 -2.30 -11.26
CA SER A 35 -1.14 -2.67 -12.62
C SER A 35 -1.53 -4.14 -12.77
N GLN A 36 -1.14 -5.01 -11.82
CA GLN A 36 -1.53 -6.43 -11.77
C GLN A 36 -2.70 -6.68 -10.80
N GLY A 37 -3.39 -5.62 -10.39
CA GLY A 37 -4.53 -5.69 -9.48
C GLY A 37 -4.21 -5.27 -8.05
N LEU A 38 -5.14 -5.57 -7.16
CA LEU A 38 -5.09 -5.17 -5.76
C LEU A 38 -4.33 -6.21 -4.92
N MET A 39 -3.37 -5.75 -4.12
CA MET A 39 -2.55 -6.63 -3.29
C MET A 39 -2.04 -5.94 -2.04
N THR A 40 -1.48 -6.71 -1.11
CA THR A 40 -0.82 -6.18 0.10
C THR A 40 0.57 -5.63 -0.25
N ASP A 41 1.09 -4.76 0.60
CA ASP A 41 2.47 -4.24 0.51
C ASP A 41 3.51 -5.35 0.36
N ARG A 42 3.40 -6.41 1.17
CA ARG A 42 4.34 -7.54 1.12
C ARG A 42 4.32 -8.26 -0.22
N ARG A 43 3.12 -8.51 -0.77
CA ARG A 43 2.97 -9.17 -2.06
C ARG A 43 3.46 -8.28 -3.20
N ALA A 44 3.14 -6.98 -3.14
CA ALA A 44 3.62 -6.00 -4.10
C ALA A 44 5.16 -5.90 -4.09
N CYS A 45 5.81 -5.85 -2.92
CA CYS A 45 7.26 -5.90 -2.82
C CYS A 45 7.84 -7.20 -3.38
N ALA A 46 7.24 -8.35 -3.06
CA ALA A 46 7.71 -9.66 -3.51
C ALA A 46 7.60 -9.86 -5.03
N GLU A 47 6.51 -9.38 -5.63
CA GLU A 47 6.27 -9.41 -7.08
C GLU A 47 6.97 -8.24 -7.82
N GLY A 48 7.57 -7.30 -7.08
CA GLY A 48 8.32 -6.18 -7.64
C GLY A 48 7.46 -5.05 -8.18
N HIS A 49 6.22 -4.91 -7.69
CA HIS A 49 5.26 -3.91 -8.13
C HIS A 49 5.15 -2.74 -7.14
N GLY A 50 5.18 -1.52 -7.66
CA GLY A 50 4.70 -0.33 -6.96
C GLY A 50 3.21 -0.10 -7.23
N GLY A 51 2.65 0.97 -6.70
CA GLY A 51 1.26 1.31 -6.96
C GLY A 51 0.71 2.44 -6.13
N GLU A 52 -0.62 2.61 -6.19
CA GLU A 52 -1.37 3.56 -5.37
C GLU A 52 -1.57 2.99 -3.96
N VAL A 53 -1.15 3.73 -2.93
CA VAL A 53 -1.37 3.35 -1.54
C VAL A 53 -2.78 3.77 -1.12
N LEU A 54 -3.73 2.84 -1.10
CA LEU A 54 -5.14 3.17 -0.84
C LEU A 54 -5.41 3.41 0.64
N CYS A 55 -5.04 2.46 1.49
CA CYS A 55 -5.25 2.52 2.92
C CYS A 55 -4.28 1.65 3.70
N LEU A 56 -4.15 1.96 4.98
CA LEU A 56 -3.40 1.19 5.97
C LEU A 56 -4.40 0.56 6.94
N VAL A 57 -4.14 -0.67 7.34
CA VAL A 57 -4.92 -1.42 8.34
C VAL A 57 -3.99 -1.83 9.48
N SER A 58 -4.41 -1.53 10.71
CA SER A 58 -3.66 -1.77 11.96
C SER A 58 -4.54 -2.27 13.09
#